data_AF-Q73ZC8-F1
#
_entry.id   AF-Q73ZC8-F1
#
_cell.length_a   1.000
_cell.length_b   1.000
_cell.length_c   1.000
_cell.angle_alpha   90.00
_cell.angle_beta   90.00
_cell.angle_gamma   90.00
#
_symmetry.space_group_name_H-M   'P 1'
#
loop_
_entity.id
_entity.type
_entity.pdbx_description
1 polymer ?
#
loop_
_entity_poly.entity_id
_entity_poly.type
_entity_poly.pdbx_seq_one_letter_code
_entity_poly.pdbx_strand_id
1 'polypeptide(L)'
;MDFAVLPPEVNSARMYAGPGSGPMLAAAMAWDELAATLHSTADSYQAEITALTSGPWVGPSAAAMIAAITPYLTWMRTTGAQA
;
A
#
# COMPACT_ATOMS: atom_id res chain seq x y z
N MET A 1 -5.38 -30.82 0.87
CA MET A 1 -6.57 -30.93 1.72
C MET A 1 -7.64 -31.65 0.92
N ASP A 2 -8.33 -32.61 1.53
CA ASP A 2 -9.49 -33.27 0.92
C ASP A 2 -10.70 -33.09 1.83
N PHE A 3 -11.70 -32.34 1.38
CA PHE A 3 -12.93 -32.07 2.12
C PHE A 3 -14.05 -33.09 1.78
N ALA A 4 -13.89 -33.88 0.71
CA ALA A 4 -14.91 -34.81 0.22
C ALA A 4 -15.06 -36.06 1.10
N VAL A 5 -14.06 -36.35 1.94
CA VAL A 5 -14.10 -37.44 2.92
C VAL A 5 -14.97 -37.13 4.15
N LEU A 6 -15.39 -35.87 4.33
CA LEU A 6 -16.24 -35.44 5.44
C LEU A 6 -17.72 -35.44 5.01
N PRO A 7 -18.65 -35.83 5.91
CA PRO A 7 -20.07 -35.75 5.61
C PRO A 7 -20.52 -34.28 5.48
N PRO A 8 -21.59 -34.00 4.71
CA PRO A 8 -22.00 -32.64 4.37
C PRO A 8 -22.32 -31.77 5.60
N GLU A 9 -22.77 -32.37 6.70
CA GLU A 9 -23.07 -31.70 7.97
C GLU A 9 -21.82 -31.01 8.54
N VAL A 10 -20.66 -31.65 8.42
CA VAL A 10 -19.40 -31.11 8.96
C VAL A 10 -18.91 -29.93 8.13
N ASN A 11 -18.90 -30.07 6.80
CA ASN A 11 -18.47 -28.98 5.92
C ASN A 11 -19.44 -27.79 5.98
N SER A 12 -20.75 -28.07 6.03
CA SER A 12 -21.79 -27.04 6.17
C SER A 12 -21.67 -26.31 7.50
N ALA A 13 -21.53 -27.03 8.63
CA ALA A 13 -21.38 -26.41 9.94
C ALA A 13 -20.14 -25.49 9.99
N ARG A 14 -19.02 -25.90 9.37
CA ARG A 14 -17.81 -25.06 9.27
C ARG A 14 -18.02 -23.81 8.42
N MET A 15 -18.79 -23.91 7.34
CA MET A 15 -19.07 -22.79 6.43
C MET A 15 -20.04 -21.77 7.04
N TYR A 16 -21.07 -22.23 7.75
CA TYR A 16 -22.09 -21.37 8.35
C TYR A 16 -21.71 -20.82 9.73
N ALA A 17 -20.68 -21.38 10.36
CA ALA A 17 -20.10 -20.82 11.56
C ALA A 17 -19.07 -19.72 11.24
N GLY A 18 -18.88 -18.81 12.19
CA GLY A 18 -17.83 -17.79 12.13
C GLY A 18 -18.32 -16.38 11.78
N PRO A 19 -17.40 -15.41 11.66
CA PRO A 19 -17.72 -13.98 11.59
C PRO A 19 -18.14 -13.48 10.19
N GLY A 20 -18.24 -14.36 9.20
CA GLY A 20 -18.54 -13.98 7.81
C GLY A 20 -17.43 -13.17 7.15
N SER A 21 -17.78 -12.41 6.09
CA SER A 21 -16.82 -11.62 5.29
C SER A 21 -16.47 -10.26 5.89
N GLY A 22 -17.16 -9.82 6.95
CA GLY A 22 -16.98 -8.50 7.57
C GLY A 22 -15.52 -8.14 7.88
N PRO A 23 -14.75 -9.02 8.56
CA PRO A 23 -13.33 -8.76 8.81
C PRO A 23 -12.48 -8.60 7.54
N MET A 24 -12.80 -9.33 6.47
CA MET A 24 -12.09 -9.22 5.19
C MET A 24 -12.43 -7.90 4.48
N LEU A 25 -13.69 -7.44 4.55
CA LEU A 25 -14.08 -6.13 4.03
C LEU A 25 -13.40 -4.98 4.78
N ALA A 26 -13.29 -5.08 6.11
CA ALA A 26 -12.58 -4.10 6.91
C ALA A 26 -11.08 -4.07 6.57
N ALA A 27 -10.45 -5.24 6.36
CA ALA A 27 -9.07 -5.33 5.92
C ALA A 27 -8.88 -4.71 4.52
N ALA A 28 -9.78 -4.96 3.57
CA ALA A 28 -9.72 -4.38 2.24
C ALA A 28 -9.77 -2.84 2.28
N MET A 29 -10.68 -2.27 3.07
CA MET A 29 -10.76 -0.82 3.25
C MET A 29 -9.47 -0.22 3.85
N ALA A 30 -8.86 -0.91 4.81
CA ALA A 30 -7.61 -0.45 5.40
C ALA A 30 -6.44 -0.50 4.41
N TRP A 31 -6.41 -1.49 3.52
CA TRP A 31 -5.43 -1.58 2.44
C TRP A 31 -5.63 -0.46 1.40
N ASP A 32 -6.87 -0.17 1.01
CA ASP A 32 -7.19 0.95 0.13
C ASP A 32 -6.73 2.30 0.73
N GLU A 33 -6.96 2.52 2.02
CA GLU A 33 -6.52 3.73 2.72
C GLU A 33 -4.99 3.84 2.78
N LEU A 34 -4.30 2.72 3.01
CA LEU A 34 -2.85 2.68 3.00
C LEU A 34 -2.29 3.00 1.61
N ALA A 35 -2.86 2.43 0.54
CA ALA A 35 -2.49 2.71 -0.83
C ALA A 35 -2.63 4.21 -1.16
N ALA A 36 -3.79 4.80 -0.85
CA ALA A 36 -4.07 6.21 -1.05
C ALA A 36 -3.11 7.12 -0.27
N THR A 37 -2.81 6.76 0.98
CA THR A 37 -1.88 7.52 1.84
C THR A 37 -0.45 7.48 1.29
N LEU A 38 0.03 6.32 0.85
CA LEU A 38 1.36 6.17 0.27
C LEU A 38 1.51 6.96 -1.03
N HIS A 39 0.51 6.92 -1.91
CA HIS A 39 0.52 7.68 -3.17
C HIS A 39 0.47 9.19 -2.94
N SER A 40 -0.47 9.69 -2.14
CA SER A 40 -0.58 11.13 -1.84
C SER A 40 0.67 11.68 -1.15
N THR A 41 1.30 10.89 -0.28
CA THR A 41 2.58 11.26 0.35
C THR A 41 3.71 11.32 -0.68
N ALA A 42 3.81 10.33 -1.58
CA ALA A 42 4.81 10.34 -2.64
C ALA A 42 4.64 11.53 -3.60
N ASP A 43 3.40 11.91 -3.91
CA ASP A 43 3.09 13.09 -4.72
C ASP A 43 3.48 14.40 -4.02
N SER A 44 3.25 14.48 -2.71
CA SER A 44 3.67 15.64 -1.90
C SER A 44 5.20 15.81 -1.93
N TYR A 45 5.96 14.72 -1.76
CA TYR A 45 7.42 14.75 -1.91
C TYR A 45 7.86 15.13 -3.32
N GLN A 46 7.16 14.65 -4.36
CA GLN A 46 7.46 15.00 -5.74
C GLN A 46 7.27 16.51 -6.00
N ALA A 47 6.26 17.13 -5.37
CA ALA A 47 6.05 18.57 -5.45
C ALA A 47 7.22 19.36 -4.84
N GLU A 48 7.69 18.96 -3.65
CA GLU A 48 8.86 19.58 -3.00
C GLU A 48 10.15 19.41 -3.82
N ILE A 49 10.37 18.22 -4.41
CA ILE A 49 11.50 17.99 -5.33
C ILE A 49 11.40 18.89 -6.56
N THR A 50 10.20 19.07 -7.10
CA THR A 50 9.98 19.97 -8.24
C THR A 50 10.33 21.40 -7.86
N ALA A 51 9.86 21.88 -6.71
CA ALA A 51 10.19 23.21 -6.20
C ALA A 51 11.70 23.39 -5.97
N LEU A 52 12.38 22.39 -5.41
CA LEU A 52 13.84 22.40 -5.19
C LEU A 52 14.62 22.47 -6.50
N THR A 53 14.17 21.73 -7.53
CA THR A 53 14.86 21.64 -8.83
C THR A 53 14.55 22.80 -9.77
N SER A 54 13.41 23.48 -9.61
CA SER A 54 13.04 24.67 -10.39
C SER A 54 13.39 25.99 -9.71
N GLY A 55 13.76 25.95 -8.42
CA GLY A 55 14.03 27.13 -7.60
C GLY A 55 15.47 27.66 -7.73
N PRO A 56 15.83 28.70 -6.96
CA PRO A 56 17.19 29.26 -6.97
C PRO A 56 18.24 28.39 -6.25
N TRP A 57 17.83 27.27 -5.64
CA TRP A 57 18.65 26.45 -4.74
C TRP A 57 19.29 25.25 -5.46
N VAL A 58 19.33 25.28 -6.80
CA VAL A 58 19.91 24.22 -7.62
C VAL A 58 21.43 24.16 -7.44
N GLY A 59 21.96 22.97 -7.23
CA GLY A 59 23.39 22.74 -7.09
C GLY A 59 23.72 21.32 -6.60
N PRO A 60 25.00 21.03 -6.33
CA PRO A 60 25.44 19.69 -5.93
C PRO A 60 24.73 19.14 -4.68
N SER A 61 24.43 20.00 -3.71
CA SER A 61 23.71 19.60 -2.48
C SER A 61 22.25 19.22 -2.76
N ALA A 62 21.57 19.95 -3.65
CA ALA A 62 20.21 19.61 -4.07
C ALA A 62 20.19 18.29 -4.85
N ALA A 63 21.16 18.07 -5.74
CA ALA A 63 21.31 16.80 -6.46
C ALA A 63 21.56 15.62 -5.51
N ALA A 64 22.40 15.81 -4.48
CA ALA A 64 22.66 14.78 -3.46
C ALA A 64 21.39 14.42 -2.65
N MET A 65 20.57 15.42 -2.29
CA MET A 65 19.29 15.19 -1.61
C MET A 65 18.32 14.38 -2.47
N ILE A 66 18.18 14.72 -3.76
CA ILE A 66 17.30 14.02 -4.69
C ILE A 66 17.74 12.56 -4.85
N ALA A 67 19.05 12.32 -5.01
CA ALA A 67 19.60 10.97 -5.10
C ALA A 67 19.29 10.15 -3.83
N ALA A 68 19.37 10.76 -2.65
CA ALA A 68 19.11 10.09 -1.39
C ALA A 68 17.63 9.71 -1.19
N ILE A 69 16.68 10.55 -1.61
CA ILE A 69 15.24 10.30 -1.40
C ILE A 69 14.59 9.39 -2.46
N THR A 70 15.18 9.30 -3.65
CA THR A 70 14.61 8.55 -4.79
C THR A 70 14.24 7.09 -4.48
N PRO A 71 15.06 6.29 -3.75
CA PRO A 71 14.68 4.92 -3.40
C PRO A 71 13.44 4.84 -2.52
N TYR A 72 13.26 5.80 -1.60
CA TYR A 72 12.10 5.84 -0.71
C TYR A 72 10.82 6.19 -1.47
N LEU A 73 10.88 7.14 -2.40
CA LEU A 73 9.75 7.45 -3.28
C LEU A 73 9.36 6.27 -4.16
N THR A 74 10.35 5.53 -4.65
CA THR A 74 10.10 4.30 -5.41
C THR A 74 9.37 3.28 -4.55
N TRP A 75 9.87 3.03 -3.33
CA TRP A 75 9.23 2.12 -2.37
C TRP A 75 7.78 2.54 -2.04
N MET A 76 7.52 3.82 -1.79
CA MET A 76 6.15 4.29 -1.49
C MET A 76 5.21 4.02 -2.67
N ARG A 77 5.63 4.31 -3.90
CA ARG A 77 4.82 4.06 -5.10
C ARG A 77 4.60 2.57 -5.36
N THR A 78 5.64 1.74 -5.24
CA THR A 78 5.50 0.29 -5.47
C THR A 78 4.66 -0.38 -4.39
N THR A 79 4.82 0.02 -3.13
CA THR A 79 4.07 -0.55 -2.01
C THR A 79 2.61 -0.10 -2.06
N GLY A 80 2.35 1.18 -2.37
CA GLY A 80 0.98 1.66 -2.56
C GLY A 80 0.24 0.96 -3.71
N ALA A 81 0.95 0.56 -4.77
CA ALA A 81 0.36 -0.20 -5.88
C ALA A 81 0.15 -1.69 -5.57
N GLN A 82 0.76 -2.22 -4.51
CA GLN A 82 0.65 -3.62 -4.07
C GLN A 82 -0.29 -3.80 -2.87
N ALA A 83 -0.63 -2.70 -2.20
CA ALA A 83 -1.67 -2.61 -1.18
C ALA A 83 -3.04 -2.81 -1.85
#